data_AF-A0A9Q3JG07-F1
#
_entry.id   AF-A0A9Q3JG07-F1
#
_cell.length_a   1.000
_cell.length_b   1.000
_cell.length_c   1.000
_cell.angle_alpha   90.00
_cell.angle_beta   90.00
_cell.angle_gamma   90.00
#
_symmetry.space_group_name_H-M   'P 1'
#
loop_
_entity.id
_entity.type
_entity.pdbx_description
1 polymer ?
#
loop_
_entity_poly.entity_id
_entity_poly.type
_entity_poly.pdbx_seq_one_letter_code
_entity_poly.pdbx_strand_id
1 'polypeptide(L)'
;MRQRFIPTKHFIYQPFKNWLARFLQRAGIVEILHQHHQAQIPEGSPKCDIWDGMVWRHFTGTRNINDPPFMSIPGALTFSSYVDWLNAHGKSTRLFSIGPIMLICLNLPPSERLKPQNFYAAGITAGLNKPTALQLNYLLMPLITELKELWQCYHFSPTSTGPSGFFICVAILTAIADVVSMHNLTGFISHSGNHFCNFSTIHKAQIEEIGPQFHYTCSYQDHKSTIEKWLQASPQ
;
A
#
# COMPACT_ATOMS: atom_id res chain seq x y z
N MET A 1 -22.45 -7.02 -36.03
CA MET A 1 -21.22 -6.19 -36.05
C MET A 1 -20.41 -6.50 -34.80
N ARG A 2 -19.12 -6.82 -34.90
CA ARG A 2 -18.25 -6.96 -33.71
C ARG A 2 -17.92 -5.57 -33.18
N GLN A 3 -18.26 -5.29 -31.92
CA GLN A 3 -17.85 -4.06 -31.25
C GLN A 3 -16.32 -4.01 -31.17
N ARG A 4 -15.73 -2.95 -31.71
CA ARG A 4 -14.29 -2.73 -31.70
C ARG A 4 -13.99 -1.79 -30.53
N PHE A 5 -13.43 -2.33 -29.45
CA PHE A 5 -13.02 -1.54 -28.30
C PHE A 5 -11.71 -0.82 -28.62
N ILE A 6 -11.70 0.50 -28.48
CA ILE A 6 -10.51 1.35 -28.65
C ILE A 6 -10.18 1.96 -27.29
N PRO A 7 -8.95 1.83 -26.79
CA PRO A 7 -8.57 2.38 -25.49
C PRO A 7 -8.61 3.91 -25.49
N THR A 8 -9.32 4.50 -24.52
CA THR A 8 -9.45 5.96 -24.37
C THR A 8 -8.21 6.60 -23.74
N LYS A 9 -7.50 5.86 -22.88
CA LYS A 9 -6.26 6.28 -22.22
C LYS A 9 -5.34 5.08 -22.01
N HIS A 10 -4.05 5.28 -22.21
CA HIS A 10 -3.03 4.29 -21.87
C HIS A 10 -2.47 4.56 -20.48
N PHE A 11 -2.26 3.49 -19.72
CA PHE A 11 -1.53 3.50 -18.47
C PHE A 11 -0.28 2.65 -18.65
N ILE A 12 0.88 3.25 -18.43
CA ILE A 12 2.15 2.54 -18.51
C ILE A 12 2.46 2.03 -17.11
N TYR A 13 2.44 0.71 -16.98
CA TYR A 13 2.74 0.02 -15.75
C TYR A 13 4.19 -0.47 -15.74
N GLN A 14 4.95 -0.13 -14.70
CA GLN A 14 6.25 -0.73 -14.43
C GLN A 14 6.02 -2.03 -13.64
N PRO A 15 6.42 -3.22 -14.11
CA PRO A 15 6.21 -4.45 -13.33
C PRO A 15 6.97 -4.46 -12.01
N PHE A 16 6.27 -4.75 -10.91
CA PHE A 16 6.83 -4.64 -9.57
C PHE A 16 7.91 -5.69 -9.32
N LYS A 17 7.67 -6.95 -9.70
CA LYS A 17 8.67 -8.02 -9.56
C LYS A 17 9.96 -7.68 -10.31
N ASN A 18 9.86 -7.08 -11.50
CA ASN A 18 11.04 -6.68 -12.27
C ASN A 18 11.80 -5.55 -11.56
N TRP A 19 11.11 -4.56 -11.01
CA TRP A 19 11.74 -3.51 -10.21
C TRP A 19 12.38 -4.09 -8.95
N LEU A 20 11.69 -4.98 -8.24
CA LEU A 20 12.14 -5.58 -6.99
C LEU A 20 13.40 -6.43 -7.20
N ALA A 21 13.45 -7.22 -8.28
CA ALA A 21 14.63 -7.98 -8.66
C ALA A 21 15.86 -7.08 -8.87
N ARG A 22 15.69 -5.94 -9.58
CA ARG A 22 16.77 -4.96 -9.78
C ARG A 22 17.14 -4.22 -8.50
N PHE A 23 16.16 -3.87 -7.68
CA PHE A 23 16.34 -3.20 -6.41
C PHE A 23 17.24 -4.02 -5.47
N LEU A 24 16.96 -5.33 -5.37
CA LEU A 24 17.73 -6.26 -4.54
C LEU A 24 19.12 -6.56 -5.11
N GLN A 25 19.33 -6.43 -6.42
CA GLN A 25 20.65 -6.60 -7.05
C GLN A 25 21.53 -5.34 -6.97
N ARG A 26 20.99 -4.21 -6.52
CA ARG A 26 21.79 -2.98 -6.40
C ARG A 26 22.77 -3.12 -5.23
N ALA A 27 24.03 -2.81 -5.50
CA ALA A 27 25.10 -2.88 -4.51
C ALA A 27 24.72 -2.18 -3.18
N GLY A 28 24.94 -2.86 -2.06
CA GLY A 28 24.68 -2.35 -0.72
C GLY A 28 23.25 -2.52 -0.22
N ILE A 29 22.27 -2.80 -1.08
CA ILE A 29 20.85 -2.84 -0.65
C ILE A 29 20.59 -4.02 0.28
N VAL A 30 21.04 -5.23 -0.08
CA VAL A 30 20.83 -6.42 0.76
C VAL A 30 21.52 -6.26 2.11
N GLU A 31 22.72 -5.68 2.11
CA GLU A 31 23.49 -5.40 3.32
C GLU A 31 22.76 -4.40 4.23
N ILE A 32 22.26 -3.30 3.67
CA ILE A 32 21.50 -2.28 4.42
C ILE A 32 20.21 -2.88 4.99
N LEU A 33 19.49 -3.69 4.21
CA LEU A 33 18.27 -4.37 4.66
C LEU A 33 18.57 -5.31 5.83
N HIS A 34 19.65 -6.09 5.73
CA HIS A 34 20.07 -7.01 6.79
C HIS A 34 20.49 -6.29 8.07
N GLN A 35 21.32 -5.25 7.95
CA GLN A 35 21.78 -4.44 9.08
C GLN A 35 20.60 -3.78 9.81
N HIS A 36 19.65 -3.22 9.08
CA HIS A 36 18.48 -2.57 9.68
C HIS A 36 17.55 -3.60 10.35
N HIS A 37 17.40 -4.80 9.78
CA HIS A 37 16.63 -5.87 10.40
C HIS A 37 17.24 -6.36 11.72
N GLN A 38 18.58 -6.43 11.79
CA GLN A 38 19.30 -6.86 12.99
C GLN A 38 19.53 -5.74 14.01
N ALA A 39 19.25 -4.49 13.66
CA ALA A 39 19.48 -3.36 14.53
C ALA A 39 18.66 -3.50 15.82
N GLN A 40 19.35 -3.61 16.95
CA GLN A 40 18.73 -3.58 18.26
C GLN A 40 18.57 -2.14 18.70
N ILE A 41 17.37 -1.83 19.19
CA ILE A 41 17.04 -0.51 19.72
C ILE A 41 16.97 -0.65 21.24
N PRO A 42 17.87 0.02 21.99
CA PRO A 42 17.88 -0.06 23.44
C PRO A 42 16.53 0.27 24.05
N GLU A 43 16.18 -0.45 25.12
CA GLU A 43 14.96 -0.16 25.86
C GLU A 43 15.02 1.27 26.44
N GLY A 44 13.91 2.01 26.31
CA GLY A 44 13.83 3.41 26.73
C GLY A 44 14.36 4.44 25.74
N SER A 45 14.90 4.04 24.57
CA SER A 45 15.26 5.02 23.53
C SER A 45 14.01 5.71 22.94
N PRO A 46 14.14 6.95 22.44
CA PRO A 46 13.10 7.56 21.63
C PRO A 46 12.70 6.66 20.46
N LYS A 47 11.40 6.65 20.16
CA LYS A 47 10.85 5.95 19.00
C LYS A 47 11.08 6.83 17.77
N CYS A 48 11.91 6.37 16.85
CA CYS A 48 12.39 7.09 15.67
C CYS A 48 12.03 6.39 14.36
N ASP A 49 11.59 5.13 14.40
CA ASP A 49 11.18 4.35 13.24
C ASP A 49 9.81 3.67 13.44
N ILE A 50 9.14 3.35 12.32
CA ILE A 50 7.90 2.55 12.32
C ILE A 50 8.12 1.19 13.00
N TRP A 51 9.30 0.59 12.83
CA TRP A 51 9.65 -0.69 13.44
C TRP A 51 9.77 -0.63 14.96
N ASP A 52 9.81 0.56 15.56
CA ASP A 52 9.84 0.69 17.01
C ASP A 52 8.46 0.43 17.63
N GLY A 53 7.41 0.49 16.81
CA GLY A 53 6.03 0.17 17.17
C GLY A 53 5.77 -1.34 17.24
N MET A 54 4.92 -1.77 18.18
CA MET A 54 4.58 -3.18 18.36
C MET A 54 3.70 -3.72 17.23
N VAL A 55 2.78 -2.91 16.69
CA VAL A 55 1.81 -3.33 15.67
C VAL A 55 2.50 -3.91 14.44
N TRP A 56 3.57 -3.29 13.99
CA TRP A 56 4.30 -3.69 12.78
C TRP A 56 5.23 -4.87 13.03
N ARG A 57 5.86 -4.93 14.21
CA ARG A 57 6.73 -6.04 14.60
C ARG A 57 5.98 -7.35 14.83
N HIS A 58 4.74 -7.29 15.31
CA HIS A 58 3.91 -8.46 15.58
C HIS A 58 2.88 -8.72 14.49
N PHE A 59 2.94 -8.01 13.36
CA PHE A 59 2.07 -8.29 12.23
C PHE A 59 2.38 -9.71 11.72
N THR A 60 1.47 -10.66 11.93
CA THR A 60 1.63 -12.05 11.49
C THR A 60 1.28 -12.24 10.02
N GLY A 61 0.47 -11.32 9.47
CA GLY A 61 -0.05 -11.41 8.11
C GLY A 61 -1.18 -12.42 7.93
N THR A 62 -1.30 -13.40 8.81
CA THR A 62 -2.44 -14.32 8.83
C THR A 62 -3.54 -13.78 9.72
N ARG A 63 -4.71 -14.41 9.67
CA ARG A 63 -5.78 -14.14 10.66
C ARG A 63 -5.51 -14.83 12.00
N ASN A 64 -4.45 -15.64 12.10
CA ASN A 64 -4.10 -16.34 13.32
C ASN A 64 -3.04 -15.54 14.08
N ILE A 65 -3.43 -15.08 15.27
CA ILE A 65 -2.56 -14.26 16.12
C ILE A 65 -1.38 -15.07 16.70
N ASN A 66 -1.48 -16.40 16.70
CA ASN A 66 -0.43 -17.29 17.21
C ASN A 66 0.64 -17.62 16.18
N ASP A 67 0.47 -17.20 14.92
CA ASP A 67 1.49 -17.42 13.90
C ASP A 67 2.71 -16.52 14.17
N PRO A 68 3.92 -16.94 13.78
CA PRO A 68 5.09 -16.08 13.85
C PRO A 68 4.87 -14.77 13.09
N PRO A 69 5.50 -13.66 13.52
CA PRO A 69 5.45 -12.41 12.77
C PRO A 69 5.85 -12.59 11.31
N PHE A 70 5.18 -11.91 10.38
CA PHE A 70 5.48 -11.96 8.95
C PHE A 70 6.96 -11.67 8.66
N MET A 71 7.55 -10.74 9.42
CA MET A 71 8.96 -10.38 9.31
C MET A 71 9.95 -11.47 9.74
N SER A 72 9.50 -12.56 10.36
CA SER A 72 10.36 -13.72 10.64
C SER A 72 10.52 -14.64 9.43
N ILE A 73 9.74 -14.45 8.37
CA ILE A 73 9.87 -15.23 7.13
C ILE A 73 11.15 -14.78 6.40
N PRO A 74 12.07 -15.69 6.04
CA PRO A 74 13.25 -15.33 5.27
C PRO A 74 12.87 -14.66 3.94
N GLY A 75 13.44 -13.48 3.66
CA GLY A 75 13.11 -12.71 2.46
C GLY A 75 11.80 -11.91 2.57
N ALA A 76 11.19 -11.81 3.74
CA ALA A 76 10.06 -10.91 3.97
C ALA A 76 10.47 -9.45 3.82
N LEU A 77 9.73 -8.74 2.98
CA LEU A 77 9.82 -7.30 2.81
C LEU A 77 8.43 -6.70 2.98
N THR A 78 8.40 -5.45 3.40
CA THR A 78 7.20 -4.69 3.67
C THR A 78 7.30 -3.33 3.03
N PHE A 79 6.16 -2.86 2.55
CA PHE A 79 6.08 -1.60 1.83
C PHE A 79 4.92 -0.76 2.33
N SER A 80 5.06 0.55 2.15
CA SER A 80 3.93 1.48 2.19
C SER A 80 3.53 1.81 0.76
N SER A 81 2.24 1.85 0.48
CA SER A 81 1.74 2.42 -0.75
C SER A 81 1.61 3.93 -0.60
N TYR A 82 1.91 4.67 -1.67
CA TYR A 82 1.65 6.09 -1.78
C TYR A 82 0.81 6.36 -3.02
N VAL A 83 -0.33 7.02 -2.82
CA VAL A 83 -1.24 7.40 -3.91
C VAL A 83 -1.86 8.75 -3.58
N ASP A 84 -1.55 9.76 -4.38
CA ASP A 84 -2.11 11.10 -4.22
C ASP A 84 -2.17 11.81 -5.58
N TRP A 85 -3.04 12.80 -5.72
CA TRP A 85 -3.26 13.54 -6.96
C TRP A 85 -3.09 15.04 -6.76
N LEU A 86 -2.06 15.58 -7.38
CA LEU A 86 -1.73 17.00 -7.33
C LEU A 86 -2.24 17.72 -8.57
N ASN A 87 -2.60 19.01 -8.42
CA ASN A 87 -2.88 19.87 -9.56
C ASN A 87 -1.56 20.38 -10.16
N ALA A 88 -1.23 19.93 -11.37
CA ALA A 88 0.04 20.19 -12.02
C ALA A 88 0.26 21.67 -12.40
N HIS A 89 -0.81 22.45 -12.55
CA HIS A 89 -0.75 23.86 -12.98
C HIS A 89 -1.05 24.85 -11.85
N GLY A 90 -1.11 24.40 -10.59
CA GLY A 90 -1.45 25.25 -9.46
C GLY A 90 -2.91 25.72 -9.46
N LYS A 91 -3.20 26.82 -8.75
CA LYS A 91 -4.58 27.22 -8.40
C LYS A 91 -5.41 27.83 -9.55
N SER A 92 -4.81 28.16 -10.71
CA SER A 92 -5.40 29.18 -11.60
C SER A 92 -5.99 28.70 -12.93
N THR A 93 -5.75 27.48 -13.40
CA THR A 93 -6.25 27.05 -14.73
C THR A 93 -6.59 25.57 -14.76
N ARG A 94 -7.57 25.19 -15.61
CA ARG A 94 -8.13 23.84 -15.84
C ARG A 94 -7.35 22.72 -15.15
N LEU A 95 -8.03 22.08 -14.19
CA LEU A 95 -7.63 20.91 -13.42
C LEU A 95 -6.85 19.94 -14.33
N PHE A 96 -5.53 19.89 -14.20
CA PHE A 96 -4.74 18.79 -14.75
C PHE A 96 -4.13 18.09 -13.57
N SER A 97 -4.65 16.91 -13.29
CA SER A 97 -4.26 16.10 -12.15
C SER A 97 -3.15 15.15 -12.56
N ILE A 98 -2.08 15.13 -11.79
CA ILE A 98 -1.02 14.13 -11.88
C ILE A 98 -0.98 13.40 -10.55
N GLY A 99 -1.04 12.07 -10.60
CA GLY A 99 -0.96 11.25 -9.40
C GLY A 99 -0.07 10.03 -9.59
N PRO A 100 1.03 9.93 -8.83
CA PRO A 100 1.88 8.74 -8.85
C PRO A 100 1.27 7.64 -7.97
N ILE A 101 1.41 6.39 -8.41
CA ILE A 101 1.15 5.20 -7.62
C ILE A 101 2.53 4.61 -7.29
N MET A 102 2.93 4.66 -6.03
CA MET A 102 4.27 4.27 -5.60
C MET A 102 4.25 3.28 -4.45
N LEU A 103 5.32 2.50 -4.32
CA LEU A 103 5.63 1.74 -3.11
C LEU A 103 6.97 2.18 -2.52
N ILE A 104 7.04 2.20 -1.20
CA ILE A 104 8.22 2.59 -0.43
C ILE A 104 8.62 1.42 0.47
N CYS A 105 9.85 0.92 0.35
CA CYS A 105 10.33 -0.21 1.15
C CYS A 105 10.57 0.20 2.60
N LEU A 106 9.73 -0.30 3.52
CA LEU A 106 9.83 0.04 4.95
C LEU A 106 11.04 -0.61 5.62
N ASN A 107 11.59 -1.66 5.03
CA ASN A 107 12.76 -2.38 5.56
C ASN A 107 14.07 -1.62 5.38
N LEU A 108 14.12 -0.55 4.58
CA LEU A 108 15.26 0.37 4.57
C LEU A 108 15.23 1.26 5.82
N PRO A 109 16.38 1.68 6.36
CA PRO A 109 16.44 2.65 7.45
C PRO A 109 15.90 4.02 7.00
N PRO A 110 15.44 4.90 7.92
CA PRO A 110 14.87 6.20 7.59
C PRO A 110 15.72 7.05 6.65
N SER A 111 17.04 7.02 6.82
CA SER A 111 18.01 7.77 6.03
C SER A 111 18.03 7.36 4.55
N GLU A 112 17.69 6.11 4.24
CA GLU A 112 17.67 5.57 2.87
C GLU A 112 16.26 5.49 2.30
N ARG A 113 15.26 5.15 3.13
CA ARG A 113 13.89 4.81 2.74
C ARG A 113 13.24 5.82 1.78
N LEU A 114 13.43 7.11 2.02
CA LEU A 114 12.79 8.19 1.27
C LEU A 114 13.66 8.79 0.16
N LYS A 115 14.81 8.19 -0.14
CA LYS A 115 15.63 8.65 -1.27
C LYS A 115 14.94 8.28 -2.59
N PRO A 116 14.89 9.18 -3.60
CA PRO A 116 14.16 8.94 -4.85
C PRO A 116 14.51 7.63 -5.56
N GLN A 117 15.77 7.18 -5.50
CA GLN A 117 16.21 5.92 -6.09
C GLN A 117 15.64 4.66 -5.42
N ASN A 118 15.01 4.79 -4.26
CA ASN A 118 14.41 3.70 -3.50
C ASN A 118 12.88 3.64 -3.65
N PHE A 119 12.30 4.60 -4.37
CA PHE A 119 10.89 4.56 -4.72
C PHE A 119 10.65 3.65 -5.91
N TYR A 120 9.68 2.77 -5.75
CA TYR A 120 9.06 2.09 -6.88
C TYR A 120 7.87 2.92 -7.34
N ALA A 121 7.80 3.22 -8.64
CA ALA A 121 6.65 3.86 -9.25
C ALA A 121 5.93 2.87 -10.16
N ALA A 122 4.81 2.34 -9.69
CA ALA A 122 3.96 1.44 -10.49
C ALA A 122 3.46 2.12 -11.76
N GLY A 123 3.16 3.41 -11.66
CA GLY A 123 2.85 4.26 -12.79
C GLY A 123 2.44 5.65 -12.35
N ILE A 124 2.32 6.54 -13.33
CA ILE A 124 1.84 7.91 -13.12
C ILE A 124 0.57 8.08 -13.92
N THR A 125 -0.47 8.55 -13.26
CA THR A 125 -1.73 8.91 -13.90
C THR A 125 -1.72 10.40 -14.20
N ALA A 126 -2.17 10.78 -15.39
CA ALA A 126 -2.27 12.17 -15.81
C ALA A 126 -3.58 12.41 -16.57
N GLY A 127 -4.24 13.53 -16.29
CA GLY A 127 -5.42 13.94 -17.04
C GLY A 127 -6.22 15.05 -16.39
N LEU A 128 -7.32 15.44 -17.03
CA LEU A 128 -8.16 16.55 -16.58
C LEU A 128 -8.77 16.34 -15.18
N ASN A 129 -8.98 15.09 -14.78
CA ASN A 129 -9.51 14.75 -13.47
C ASN A 129 -8.69 13.61 -12.88
N LYS A 130 -8.66 13.54 -11.55
CA LYS A 130 -8.21 12.33 -10.85
C LYS A 130 -9.09 11.14 -11.26
N PRO A 131 -8.55 9.91 -11.30
CA PRO A 131 -9.32 8.71 -11.55
C PRO A 131 -10.50 8.58 -10.56
N THR A 132 -11.62 8.04 -11.05
CA THR A 132 -12.68 7.57 -10.15
C THR A 132 -12.19 6.36 -9.35
N ALA A 133 -12.87 6.01 -8.24
CA ALA A 133 -12.52 4.81 -7.47
C ALA A 133 -12.50 3.54 -8.33
N LEU A 134 -13.48 3.38 -9.23
CA LEU A 134 -13.52 2.26 -10.18
C LEU A 134 -12.34 2.28 -11.17
N GLN A 135 -11.96 3.45 -11.70
CA GLN A 135 -10.79 3.56 -12.56
C GLN A 135 -9.50 3.25 -11.81
N LEU A 136 -9.37 3.70 -10.55
CA LEU A 136 -8.24 3.38 -9.70
C LEU A 136 -8.09 1.88 -9.50
N ASN A 137 -9.19 1.15 -9.28
CA ASN A 137 -9.16 -0.31 -9.17
C ASN A 137 -8.52 -0.96 -10.42
N TYR A 138 -8.93 -0.55 -11.62
CA TYR A 138 -8.35 -1.06 -12.87
C TYR A 138 -6.86 -0.70 -13.02
N LEU A 139 -6.45 0.50 -12.60
CA LEU A 139 -5.05 0.93 -12.63
C LEU A 139 -4.18 0.13 -11.66
N LEU A 140 -4.73 -0.27 -10.50
CA LEU A 140 -4.05 -1.05 -9.48
C LEU A 140 -4.03 -2.56 -9.76
N MET A 141 -4.95 -3.09 -10.57
CA MET A 141 -5.05 -4.52 -10.89
C MET A 141 -3.71 -5.22 -11.21
N PRO A 142 -2.83 -4.69 -12.08
CA PRO A 142 -1.55 -5.35 -12.37
C PRO A 142 -0.66 -5.42 -11.12
N LEU A 143 -0.57 -4.34 -10.34
CA LEU A 143 0.19 -4.31 -9.09
C LEU A 143 -0.37 -5.28 -8.05
N ILE A 144 -1.69 -5.29 -7.87
CA ILE A 144 -2.36 -6.19 -6.92
C ILE A 144 -2.17 -7.66 -7.31
N THR A 145 -2.17 -7.97 -8.61
CA THR A 145 -1.88 -9.32 -9.10
C THR A 145 -0.48 -9.77 -8.68
N GLU A 146 0.55 -8.94 -8.91
CA GLU A 146 1.91 -9.28 -8.50
C GLU A 146 2.08 -9.33 -6.98
N LEU A 147 1.41 -8.44 -6.23
CA LEU A 147 1.44 -8.45 -4.77
C LEU A 147 0.79 -9.70 -4.19
N LYS A 148 -0.25 -10.25 -4.81
CA LYS A 148 -0.86 -11.53 -4.37
C LYS A 148 0.09 -12.72 -4.54
N GLU A 149 0.90 -12.72 -5.60
CA GLU A 149 1.93 -13.75 -5.80
C GLU A 149 3.08 -13.57 -4.80
N LEU A 150 3.56 -12.34 -4.62
CA LEU A 150 4.60 -12.02 -3.65
C LEU A 150 4.15 -12.25 -2.21
N TRP A 151 2.87 -12.11 -1.90
CA TRP A 151 2.34 -12.46 -0.58
C TRP A 151 2.57 -13.94 -0.23
N GLN A 152 2.53 -14.82 -1.23
CA GLN A 152 2.76 -16.26 -1.09
C GLN A 152 4.25 -16.66 -1.22
N CYS A 153 5.15 -15.68 -1.17
CA CYS A 153 6.59 -15.85 -1.39
C CYS A 153 6.94 -16.29 -2.83
N TYR A 154 7.34 -15.32 -3.66
CA TYR A 154 7.70 -15.55 -5.05
C TYR A 154 9.18 -15.92 -5.20
N HIS A 155 9.48 -16.95 -6.01
CA HIS A 155 10.86 -17.31 -6.36
C HIS A 155 11.36 -16.46 -7.52
N PHE A 156 12.40 -15.68 -7.26
CA PHE A 156 13.15 -15.00 -8.30
C PHE A 156 14.23 -15.93 -8.85
N SER A 157 14.28 -16.02 -10.18
CA SER A 157 15.23 -16.88 -10.89
C SER A 157 16.69 -16.54 -10.53
N PRO A 158 17.60 -17.51 -10.68
CA PRO A 158 19.02 -17.30 -10.48
C PRO A 158 19.56 -16.06 -11.19
N THR A 159 20.47 -15.37 -10.51
CA THR A 159 21.21 -14.21 -11.03
C THR A 159 22.70 -14.49 -10.93
N SER A 160 23.54 -13.70 -11.60
CA SER A 160 25.00 -13.83 -11.48
C SER A 160 25.50 -13.71 -10.04
N THR A 161 24.78 -12.93 -9.21
CA THR A 161 25.07 -12.72 -7.79
C THR A 161 24.40 -13.75 -6.86
N GLY A 162 23.50 -14.58 -7.38
CA GLY A 162 22.69 -15.52 -6.59
C GLY A 162 22.30 -16.75 -7.42
N PRO A 163 23.18 -17.76 -7.53
CA PRO A 163 23.01 -18.90 -8.45
C PRO A 163 21.83 -19.83 -8.10
N SER A 164 21.30 -19.76 -6.88
CA SER A 164 20.10 -20.48 -6.44
C SER A 164 18.79 -19.71 -6.66
N GLY A 165 18.86 -18.45 -7.09
CA GLY A 165 17.75 -17.52 -6.96
C GLY A 165 17.43 -17.22 -5.49
N PHE A 166 16.31 -16.57 -5.24
CA PHE A 166 15.89 -16.19 -3.89
C PHE A 166 14.37 -16.06 -3.79
N PHE A 167 13.80 -16.41 -2.64
CA PHE A 167 12.38 -16.23 -2.34
C PHE A 167 12.16 -14.87 -1.67
N ILE A 168 11.15 -14.13 -2.11
CA ILE A 168 10.75 -12.87 -1.47
C ILE A 168 9.26 -12.91 -1.19
N CYS A 169 8.91 -12.55 0.04
CA CYS A 169 7.53 -12.36 0.45
C CYS A 169 7.28 -10.86 0.63
N VAL A 170 6.14 -10.33 0.16
CA VAL A 170 5.83 -8.90 0.30
C VAL A 170 4.50 -8.67 1.00
N ALA A 171 4.50 -7.77 2.00
CA ALA A 171 3.29 -7.22 2.60
C ALA A 171 3.20 -5.70 2.41
N ILE A 172 1.99 -5.18 2.18
CA ILE A 172 1.73 -3.74 2.24
C ILE A 172 1.16 -3.42 3.62
N LEU A 173 1.88 -2.63 4.41
CA LEU A 173 1.52 -2.34 5.80
C LEU A 173 0.74 -1.04 5.96
N THR A 174 1.06 -0.03 5.16
CA THR A 174 0.42 1.28 5.26
C THR A 174 0.05 1.83 3.89
N ALA A 175 -0.96 2.69 3.88
CA ALA A 175 -1.35 3.52 2.76
C ALA A 175 -1.14 4.99 3.13
N ILE A 176 -0.28 5.67 2.39
CA ILE A 176 0.04 7.09 2.55
C ILE A 176 -0.67 7.84 1.43
N ALA A 177 -1.68 8.63 1.81
CA ALA A 177 -2.53 9.34 0.88
C ALA A 177 -3.28 10.45 1.64
N ASP A 178 -3.83 11.43 0.91
CA ASP A 178 -4.88 12.28 1.47
C ASP A 178 -6.10 11.42 1.84
N VAL A 179 -6.99 11.92 2.70
CA VAL A 179 -8.14 11.13 3.19
C VAL A 179 -8.99 10.61 2.04
N VAL A 180 -9.21 11.42 1.00
CA VAL A 180 -10.04 11.04 -0.14
C VAL A 180 -9.43 9.90 -0.94
N SER A 181 -8.14 9.97 -1.26
CA SER A 181 -7.41 8.96 -2.02
C SER A 181 -7.19 7.70 -1.18
N MET A 182 -6.96 7.86 0.14
CA MET A 182 -6.89 6.75 1.08
C MET A 182 -8.17 5.93 1.03
N HIS A 183 -9.34 6.56 1.16
CA HIS A 183 -10.62 5.85 1.17
C HIS A 183 -10.88 5.12 -0.16
N ASN A 184 -10.54 5.75 -1.28
CA ASN A 184 -10.62 5.11 -2.60
C ASN A 184 -9.67 3.91 -2.73
N LEU A 185 -8.47 4.00 -2.17
CA LEU A 185 -7.45 2.96 -2.22
C LEU A 185 -7.77 1.77 -1.30
N THR A 186 -8.31 2.03 -0.12
CA THR A 186 -8.56 1.03 0.93
C THR A 186 -10.01 0.51 0.95
N GLY A 187 -10.88 1.07 0.11
CA GLY A 187 -12.28 0.64 -0.04
C GLY A 187 -13.20 1.13 1.08
N PHE A 188 -12.82 2.19 1.80
CA PHE A 188 -13.66 2.81 2.81
C PHE A 188 -14.65 3.78 2.17
N ILE A 189 -15.75 4.03 2.88
CA ILE A 189 -16.77 5.01 2.48
C ILE A 189 -16.13 6.41 2.48
N SER A 190 -16.49 7.26 1.51
CA SER A 190 -16.00 8.66 1.43
C SER A 190 -16.07 9.37 2.78
N HIS A 191 -15.09 10.25 3.04
CA HIS A 191 -15.08 11.17 4.19
C HIS A 191 -16.38 11.98 4.37
N SER A 192 -17.16 12.18 3.30
CA SER A 192 -18.45 12.86 3.32
C SER A 192 -19.64 11.97 3.69
N GLY A 193 -19.41 10.65 3.84
CA GLY A 193 -20.44 9.67 4.16
C GLY A 193 -20.83 9.66 5.64
N ASN A 194 -21.83 8.84 5.95
CA ASN A 194 -22.34 8.71 7.31
C ASN A 194 -21.41 7.90 8.23
N HIS A 195 -20.56 7.04 7.67
CA HIS A 195 -19.49 6.33 8.38
C HIS A 195 -18.16 6.79 7.77
N PHE A 196 -17.61 7.87 8.33
CA PHE A 196 -16.49 8.61 7.74
C PHE A 196 -15.13 8.22 8.33
N CYS A 197 -15.11 7.49 9.44
CA CYS A 197 -13.89 7.09 10.13
C CYS A 197 -13.45 5.68 9.69
N ASN A 198 -12.15 5.48 9.47
CA ASN A 198 -11.61 4.18 9.07
C ASN A 198 -11.43 3.23 10.27
N PHE A 199 -11.40 3.77 11.48
CA PHE A 199 -11.13 3.01 12.71
C PHE A 199 -12.38 2.74 13.53
N SER A 200 -13.48 3.44 13.24
CA SER A 200 -14.71 3.35 14.00
C SER A 200 -15.94 3.19 13.12
N THR A 201 -16.94 2.52 13.67
CA THR A 201 -18.28 2.36 13.09
C THR A 201 -19.21 3.52 13.46
N ILE A 202 -18.67 4.64 13.94
CA ILE A 202 -19.47 5.77 14.42
C ILE A 202 -20.26 6.40 13.27
N HIS A 203 -21.54 6.66 13.52
CA HIS A 203 -22.38 7.37 12.58
C HIS A 203 -22.16 8.89 12.71
N LYS A 204 -22.20 9.64 11.62
CA LYS A 204 -22.03 11.10 11.60
C LYS A 204 -22.97 11.86 12.53
N ALA A 205 -24.17 11.33 12.75
CA ALA A 205 -25.14 11.90 13.70
C ALA A 205 -24.65 11.86 15.17
N GLN A 206 -23.67 11.00 15.47
CA GLN A 206 -23.10 10.76 16.79
C GLN A 206 -21.68 11.30 16.90
N ILE A 207 -21.26 12.22 16.02
CA ILE A 207 -19.87 12.69 15.95
C ILE A 207 -19.36 13.33 17.27
N GLU A 208 -20.29 13.82 18.10
CA GLU A 208 -20.00 14.42 19.41
C GLU A 208 -19.79 13.37 20.52
N GLU A 209 -20.01 12.08 20.24
CA GLU A 209 -19.79 10.98 21.19
C GLU A 209 -18.28 10.64 21.29
N ILE A 210 -17.53 11.55 21.90
CA ILE A 210 -16.08 11.45 22.06
C ILE A 210 -15.74 10.88 23.44
N GLY A 211 -14.92 9.83 23.48
CA GLY A 211 -14.35 9.29 24.70
C GLY A 211 -14.24 7.76 24.71
N PRO A 212 -13.44 7.19 25.61
CA PRO A 212 -13.16 5.75 25.68
C PRO A 212 -14.41 4.91 25.98
N GLN A 213 -15.48 5.51 26.51
CA GLN A 213 -16.76 4.86 26.80
C GLN A 213 -17.57 4.51 25.54
N PHE A 214 -17.29 5.16 24.42
CA PHE A 214 -17.98 4.94 23.16
C PHE A 214 -17.18 3.95 22.30
N HIS A 215 -17.54 2.67 22.38
CA HIS A 215 -16.84 1.60 21.68
C HIS A 215 -17.36 1.40 20.26
N TYR A 216 -17.00 2.31 19.37
CA TYR A 216 -17.20 2.15 17.93
C TYR A 216 -15.90 1.67 17.32
N THR A 217 -15.64 0.35 17.28
CA THR A 217 -14.47 -0.20 16.60
C THR A 217 -14.87 -0.79 15.26
N CYS A 218 -14.11 -0.46 14.20
CA CYS A 218 -14.26 -1.09 12.90
C CYS A 218 -13.31 -2.29 12.83
N SER A 219 -13.86 -3.51 12.81
CA SER A 219 -13.05 -4.72 12.61
C SER A 219 -12.81 -4.97 11.11
N TYR A 220 -11.84 -5.84 10.82
CA TYR A 220 -11.61 -6.31 9.46
C TYR A 220 -12.86 -7.01 8.87
N GLN A 221 -13.62 -7.72 9.70
CA GLN A 221 -14.86 -8.39 9.31
C GLN A 221 -15.95 -7.38 8.95
N ASP A 222 -16.10 -6.30 9.71
CA ASP A 222 -17.05 -5.22 9.41
C ASP A 222 -16.72 -4.55 8.08
N HIS A 223 -15.44 -4.26 7.86
CA HIS A 223 -14.96 -3.69 6.60
C HIS A 223 -15.25 -4.63 5.42
N LYS A 224 -14.93 -5.93 5.56
CA LYS A 224 -15.17 -6.94 4.53
C LYS A 224 -16.66 -7.09 4.21
N SER A 225 -17.52 -7.12 5.22
CA SER A 225 -18.98 -7.17 5.04
C SER A 225 -19.49 -5.95 4.28
N THR A 226 -18.94 -4.76 4.55
CA THR A 226 -19.29 -3.52 3.84
C THR A 226 -18.91 -3.60 2.36
N ILE A 227 -17.70 -4.10 2.06
CA ILE A 227 -17.25 -4.30 0.67
C ILE A 227 -18.13 -5.33 -0.06
N GLU A 228 -18.49 -6.43 0.60
CA GLU A 228 -19.35 -7.47 0.01
C GLU A 228 -20.74 -6.92 -0.33
N LYS A 229 -21.34 -6.13 0.56
CA LYS A 229 -22.60 -5.43 0.29
C LYS A 229 -22.49 -4.47 -0.90
N TRP A 230 -21.38 -3.74 -1.00
CA TRP A 230 -21.13 -2.84 -2.15
C TRP A 230 -21.00 -3.61 -3.47
N LEU A 231 -20.30 -4.74 -3.48
CA LEU A 231 -20.14 -5.58 -4.67
C LEU A 231 -21.46 -6.22 -5.13
N GLN A 232 -22.38 -6.48 -4.19
CA GLN A 232 -23.70 -7.06 -4.47
C GLN A 232 -24.75 -6.00 -4.81
N ALA A 233 -24.48 -4.72 -4.53
CA ALA A 233 -25.41 -3.64 -4.87
C ALA A 233 -25.46 -3.47 -6.39
N SER A 234 -26.66 -3.57 -6.96
CA SER A 234 -26.88 -3.24 -8.37
C SER A 234 -26.52 -1.77 -8.61
N PRO A 235 -25.87 -1.43 -9.74
CA PRO A 235 -25.69 -0.03 -10.12
C PRO A 235 -27.08 0.61 -10.26
N GLN A 236 -27.31 1.70 -9.51
CA GLN A 236 -28.46 2.59 -9.75
C GLN A 236 -28.17 3.50 -10.92
#